data_AF-A0A4U5WC07-F1
#
_entry.id   AF-A0A4U5WC07-F1
#
_cell.length_a   1.000
_cell.length_b   1.000
_cell.length_c   1.000
_cell.angle_alpha   90.00
_cell.angle_beta   90.00
_cell.angle_gamma   90.00
#
_symmetry.space_group_name_H-M   'P 1'
#
loop_
_entity.id
_entity.type
_entity.pdbx_description
1 polymer ?
#
loop_
_entity_poly.entity_id
_entity_poly.type
_entity_poly.pdbx_seq_one_letter_code
_entity_poly.pdbx_strand_id
1 'polypeptide(L)' 'MDRFGRRTDKVEVSIAMSAKVLERFPAGAPRGAWPAEEFAAARRAEGEPATVVMDLQSDAFLVVVPANEED' A
#
# COMPACT_ATOMS: atom_id res chain seq x y z
N MET A 1 27.87 -22.62 3.35
CA MET A 1 26.89 -22.31 4.40
C MET A 1 26.53 -20.83 4.29
N ASP A 2 25.41 -20.34 3.81
CA ASP A 2 24.23 -20.90 3.15
C ASP A 2 23.70 -19.79 2.22
N ARG A 3 23.17 -20.24 1.08
CA ARG A 3 22.60 -19.51 -0.05
C ARG A 3 21.94 -18.16 0.30
N PHE A 4 22.52 -17.04 -0.17
CA PHE A 4 21.79 -15.80 -0.46
C PHE A 4 20.94 -15.99 -1.72
N GLY A 5 20.04 -16.96 -1.65
CA GLY A 5 18.94 -17.17 -2.56
C GLY A 5 17.67 -16.75 -1.86
N ARG A 6 17.31 -15.47 -1.96
CA ARG A 6 15.92 -15.02 -1.97
C ARG A 6 15.79 -13.87 -2.96
N ARG A 7 15.69 -14.26 -4.22
CA ARG A 7 14.73 -13.61 -5.12
C ARG A 7 13.35 -13.80 -4.50
N THR A 8 12.50 -12.80 -4.67
CA THR A 8 11.06 -12.71 -4.38
C THR A 8 10.63 -12.58 -2.91
N ASP A 9 10.47 -11.33 -2.49
CA ASP A 9 9.29 -10.88 -1.77
C ASP A 9 8.77 -9.67 -2.56
N LYS A 10 8.35 -9.81 -3.83
CA LYS A 10 6.93 -9.98 -4.16
C LYS A 10 6.06 -9.66 -2.94
N VAL A 11 6.03 -8.37 -2.54
CA VAL A 11 4.90 -7.84 -1.76
C VAL A 11 3.71 -8.01 -2.69
N GLU A 12 3.14 -9.22 -2.68
CA GLU A 12 1.84 -9.51 -3.25
C GLU A 12 0.85 -8.83 -2.32
N VAL A 13 0.74 -7.52 -2.48
CA VAL A 13 -0.55 -6.84 -2.36
C VAL A 13 -1.45 -7.60 -3.33
N SER A 14 -2.05 -8.66 -2.80
CA SER A 14 -2.99 -9.53 -3.47
C SER A 14 -4.33 -8.83 -3.49
N ILE A 15 -4.36 -7.57 -3.93
CA ILE A 15 -5.57 -7.01 -4.50
C ILE A 15 -5.45 -7.24 -6.00
N ALA A 16 -5.79 -8.47 -6.39
CA ALA A 16 -6.04 -8.82 -7.78
C ALA A 16 -7.04 -7.79 -8.35
N MET A 17 -6.77 -6.99 -9.38
CA MET A 17 -5.70 -6.94 -10.37
C MET A 17 -5.30 -5.46 -10.54
N SER A 18 -3.99 -5.19 -10.64
CA SER A 18 -3.41 -3.87 -10.94
C SER A 18 -3.68 -2.75 -9.94
N ALA A 19 -3.32 -2.85 -8.67
CA ALA A 19 -3.32 -1.66 -7.80
C ALA A 19 -1.95 -1.01 -7.68
N LYS A 20 -1.90 0.31 -7.89
CA LYS A 20 -0.68 1.10 -7.79
C LYS A 20 -0.54 1.61 -6.36
N VAL A 21 0.56 1.25 -5.71
CA VAL A 21 0.95 1.84 -4.42
C VAL A 21 1.37 3.29 -4.69
N LEU A 22 0.67 4.23 -4.06
CA LEU A 22 0.99 5.65 -4.12
C LEU A 22 2.02 6.04 -3.07
N GLU A 23 1.78 5.65 -1.82
CA GLU A 23 2.66 5.97 -0.70
C GLU A 23 2.57 4.92 0.41
N ARG A 24 3.61 4.83 1.24
CA ARG A 24 3.72 3.89 2.35
C ARG A 24 4.01 4.64 3.65
N PHE A 25 3.32 4.27 4.71
CA PHE A 25 3.41 4.88 6.03
C PHE A 25 3.74 3.80 7.07
N PRO A 26 4.72 4.01 7.96
CA PRO A 26 5.03 3.05 9.01
C PRO A 26 3.88 2.95 10.02
N ALA A 27 3.46 1.74 10.39
CA ALA A 27 2.38 1.54 11.35
C ALA A 27 2.76 1.98 12.79
N GLY A 28 4.05 2.13 13.05
CA GLY A 28 4.59 2.61 14.33
C GLY A 28 4.61 4.13 14.51
N ALA A 29 3.99 4.92 13.63
CA ALA A 29 3.90 6.37 13.81
C ALA A 29 3.09 6.71 15.08
N PRO A 30 3.39 7.82 15.79
CA PRO A 30 2.70 8.19 17.03
C PRO A 30 1.18 8.42 16.87
N ARG A 31 0.68 8.52 15.64
CA ARG A 31 -0.74 8.68 15.30
C ARG A 31 -1.36 7.44 14.64
N GLY A 32 -0.66 6.30 14.60
CA GLY A 32 -1.15 5.07 13.98
C GLY A 32 -1.39 5.20 12.47
N ALA A 33 -2.54 4.71 11.99
CA ALA A 33 -2.94 4.73 10.58
C ALA A 33 -3.43 6.08 10.06
N TRP A 34 -3.63 7.07 10.94
CA TRP A 34 -4.17 8.39 10.60
C TRP A 34 -3.51 9.07 9.37
N PRO A 35 -2.15 9.12 9.24
CA PRO A 35 -1.54 9.73 8.06
C PRO A 35 -1.85 8.97 6.75
N ALA A 36 -2.02 7.64 6.79
CA ALA A 36 -2.41 6.88 5.61
C ALA A 36 -3.88 7.11 5.25
N GLU A 37 -4.76 7.22 6.25
CA GLU A 37 -6.18 7.55 6.07
C GLU A 37 -6.40 8.96 5.52
N GLU A 38 -5.72 9.97 6.07
CA GLU A 38 -5.75 11.35 5.57
C GLU A 38 -5.32 11.42 4.11
N PHE A 39 -4.22 10.74 3.77
CA PHE A 39 -3.72 10.71 2.40
C PHE A 39 -4.70 10.00 1.46
N ALA A 40 -5.27 8.86 1.86
CA ALA A 40 -6.31 8.19 1.08
C ALA A 40 -7.59 9.03 0.95
N ALA A 41 -7.96 9.80 1.99
CA ALA A 41 -9.11 10.71 1.93
C ALA A 41 -8.85 11.89 0.98
N ALA A 42 -7.65 12.48 1.02
CA ALA A 42 -7.24 13.52 0.08
C ALA A 42 -7.30 13.01 -1.37
N ARG A 43 -6.74 11.83 -1.63
CA ARG A 43 -6.78 11.21 -2.97
C ARG A 43 -8.20 10.93 -3.45
N ARG A 44 -9.08 10.45 -2.55
CA ARG A 44 -10.51 10.29 -2.85
C ARG A 44 -11.22 11.60 -3.14
N ALA A 45 -10.84 12.69 -2.46
CA ALA A 45 -11.34 14.03 -2.75
C ALA A 45 -10.84 14.57 -4.09
N GLU A 46 -9.65 14.16 -4.54
CA GLU A 46 -9.12 14.44 -5.88
C GLU A 46 -9.78 13.59 -6.99
N GLY A 47 -10.60 12.60 -6.62
CA GLY A 47 -11.29 11.70 -7.55
C GLY A 47 -10.58 10.36 -7.78
N GLU A 48 -9.44 10.14 -7.11
CA GLU A 48 -8.69 8.88 -7.18
C GLU A 48 -9.23 7.90 -6.13
N PRO A 49 -9.65 6.67 -6.49
CA PRO A 49 -10.20 5.69 -5.55
C PRO A 49 -9.14 5.06 -4.61
N ALA A 50 -8.46 5.87 -3.81
CA ALA A 50 -7.40 5.43 -2.91
C ALA A 50 -7.95 4.65 -1.70
N THR A 51 -7.26 3.56 -1.38
CA THR A 51 -7.56 2.62 -0.32
C THR A 51 -6.33 2.38 0.54
N VAL A 52 -6.52 2.28 1.86
CA VAL A 52 -5.44 1.94 2.79
C VAL A 52 -5.42 0.43 2.99
N VAL A 53 -4.26 -0.18 2.75
CA VAL A 53 -3.99 -1.61 2.96
C VAL A 53 -2.89 -1.73 4.01
N MET A 54 -3.06 -2.63 4.98
CA MET A 54 -2.03 -2.90 5.97
C MET A 54 -1.12 -4.03 5.48
N ASP A 55 0.16 -3.72 5.31
CA ASP A 55 1.23 -4.69 5.09
C ASP A 55 1.69 -5.23 6.44
N LEU A 56 1.30 -6.48 6.72
CA LEU A 56 1.65 -7.17 7.97
C LEU A 56 3.13 -7.61 8.00
N GLN A 57 3.79 -7.69 6.85
CA GLN A 57 5.18 -8.16 6.78
C GLN A 57 6.18 -7.06 7.18
N SER A 58 5.88 -5.83 6.80
CA SER A 58 6.70 -4.65 7.08
C SER A 58 6.09 -3.75 8.16
N ASP A 59 4.98 -4.15 8.77
CA ASP A 59 4.20 -3.36 9.74
C ASP A 59 3.99 -1.93 9.24
N ALA A 60 3.39 -1.80 8.05
CA ALA A 60 3.20 -0.52 7.37
C ALA A 60 1.83 -0.42 6.70
N PHE A 61 1.26 0.77 6.69
CA PHE A 61 0.06 1.10 5.92
C PHE A 61 0.47 1.58 4.52
N LEU A 62 -0.03 0.92 3.49
CA LEU A 62 0.17 1.26 2.09
C LEU A 62 -1.11 1.93 1.58
N VAL A 63 -0.99 3.10 0.99
CA VAL A 63 -2.10 3.71 0.24
C VAL A 63 -1.97 3.28 -1.20
N VAL A 64 -2.99 2.58 -1.70
CA VAL A 64 -3.04 2.03 -3.04
C VAL A 64 -4.25 2.58 -3.78
N VAL A 65 -4.12 2.84 -5.07
CA VAL A 65 -5.26 3.07 -5.96
C VAL A 65 -5.45 1.84 -6.83
N PRO A 66 -6.69 1.40 -7.09
CA PRO A 66 -6.93 0.46 -8.17
C PRO A 66 -6.48 1.18 -9.46
N ALA A 67 -5.54 0.59 -10.18
CA ALA A 67 -5.29 0.98 -11.56
C ALA A 67 -6.48 0.46 -12.32
N ASN A 68 -7.39 1.39 -12.59
CA ASN A 68 -8.47 1.19 -13.49
C ASN A 68 -7.86 0.74 -14.82
N GLU A 69 -8.02 -0.53 -15.19
CA GLU A 69 -7.77 -0.97 -16.58
C GLU A 69 -8.95 -0.48 -17.45
N GLU A 70 -9.31 0.81 -17.37
CA GLU A 70 -10.17 1.45 -18.36
C GLU A 70 -9.26 2.09 -19.41
N ASP A 71 -9.08 1.34 -20.50
CA ASP A 71 -8.95 1.87 -21.87
C ASP A 71 -10.25 2.60 -22.27
#